data_AF-A0A7S2IFX7-F1
#
_entry.id   AF-A0A7S2IFX7-F1
#
_cell.length_a   1.000
_cell.length_b   1.000
_cell.length_c   1.000
_cell.angle_alpha   90.00
_cell.angle_beta   90.00
_cell.angle_gamma   90.00
#
_symmetry.space_group_name_H-M   'P 1'
#
loop_
_entity.id
_entity.type
_entity.pdbx_description
1 polymer ?
#
loop_
_entity_poly.entity_id
_entity_poly.type
_entity_poly.pdbx_seq_one_letter_code
_entity_poly.pdbx_strand_id
1 'polypeptide(L)'
;PRVDCSEHGSASDSAAGDELAATGGHEEHLQETPPSGVVTPNTSLLKGLQALARRILPFTEGTFSPSPPPHMLDTLTDEHLVHACDAVEAVADGASARVSGKARLRLLAWTVADARGAQVALDKALAETVGKRLQRQADRVRAMIADVAVAAEEARASARSAAASDTTLMANLPAELERINGSVFDARERAHEEVYIGFTELETLLTPPPSAMPTESETCVHEVSGTDVSTQTECHPEAVVSSLGRARLDRLGGPDDWRGMPALLQSAMDHIVTLDARLAGVQGVNEDLRAQVASARCRVDEERSRASEAAYLQGAAERKLLRHQETEDERICELEEGFEDELAESRHDADALRRTVSELRNEVYRL
;
A
#
# COMPACT_ATOMS: atom_id res chain seq x y z
N PRO A 1 -58.42 22.50 7.98
CA PRO A 1 -58.75 21.08 7.71
C PRO A 1 -57.54 20.19 7.99
N ARG A 2 -57.48 19.64 9.21
CA ARG A 2 -56.51 18.62 9.65
C ARG A 2 -57.21 17.27 9.59
N VAL A 3 -56.50 16.24 9.11
CA VAL A 3 -56.93 14.85 9.20
C VAL A 3 -55.79 14.07 9.86
N ASP A 4 -56.08 13.62 11.09
CA ASP A 4 -55.41 12.51 11.77
C ASP A 4 -55.91 11.19 11.17
N CYS A 5 -55.01 10.19 11.08
CA CYS A 5 -55.40 8.78 11.11
C CYS A 5 -54.33 7.99 11.87
N SER A 6 -54.76 7.43 13.00
CA SER A 6 -54.04 6.53 13.88
C SER A 6 -54.28 5.05 13.51
N GLU A 7 -53.33 4.21 13.92
CA GLU A 7 -53.48 2.85 14.46
C GLU A 7 -54.04 1.70 13.61
N HIS A 8 -53.27 0.61 13.51
CA HIS A 8 -53.65 -0.69 14.07
C HIS A 8 -52.42 -1.57 14.30
N GLY A 9 -52.29 -2.09 15.53
CA GLY A 9 -51.39 -3.19 15.88
C GLY A 9 -52.07 -4.55 15.72
N SER A 10 -51.26 -5.61 15.77
CA SER A 10 -51.69 -6.96 16.17
C SER A 10 -50.48 -7.75 16.63
N ALA A 11 -50.53 -8.16 17.89
CA ALA A 11 -49.65 -9.12 18.53
C ALA A 11 -50.32 -10.51 18.49
N SER A 12 -49.51 -11.57 18.40
CA SER A 12 -49.93 -12.93 18.74
C SER A 12 -48.75 -13.70 19.33
N ASP A 13 -48.85 -14.00 20.63
CA ASP A 13 -48.12 -15.03 21.36
C ASP A 13 -48.50 -16.44 20.89
N SER A 14 -47.59 -17.41 21.00
CA SER A 14 -47.89 -18.74 21.59
C SER A 14 -46.63 -19.57 21.81
N ALA A 15 -46.66 -20.32 22.90
CA ALA A 15 -45.54 -20.95 23.59
C ALA A 15 -45.51 -22.49 23.47
N ALA A 16 -44.37 -23.04 23.91
CA ALA A 16 -44.19 -24.29 24.69
C ALA A 16 -43.88 -25.64 23.99
N GLY A 17 -42.93 -26.37 24.61
CA GLY A 17 -42.68 -27.83 24.53
C GLY A 17 -41.21 -28.17 24.20
N ASP A 18 -40.27 -28.40 25.15
CA ASP A 18 -39.96 -29.65 25.90
C ASP A 18 -39.86 -30.90 25.00
N GLU A 19 -38.91 -31.85 25.08
CA GLU A 19 -37.81 -32.19 26.01
C GLU A 19 -37.01 -33.37 25.35
N LEU A 20 -35.77 -33.62 25.80
CA LEU A 20 -35.01 -34.90 25.78
C LEU A 20 -34.49 -35.51 24.46
N ALA A 21 -33.14 -35.60 24.32
CA ALA A 21 -32.40 -36.85 24.55
C ALA A 21 -30.90 -36.72 24.25
N ALA A 22 -30.11 -37.24 25.19
CA ALA A 22 -28.65 -37.29 25.16
C ALA A 22 -28.10 -38.38 24.24
N THR A 23 -27.08 -38.02 23.45
CA THR A 23 -25.90 -38.84 23.09
C THR A 23 -24.78 -37.81 22.84
N GLY A 24 -23.56 -37.87 23.38
CA GLY A 24 -22.82 -38.99 23.90
C GLY A 24 -21.58 -39.23 23.03
N GLY A 25 -20.56 -38.37 23.15
CA GLY A 25 -19.15 -38.69 22.96
C GLY A 25 -18.61 -38.90 21.54
N HIS A 26 -17.93 -37.88 21.01
CA HIS A 26 -16.52 -37.94 20.56
C HIS A 26 -16.19 -36.61 19.84
N GLU A 27 -15.83 -35.58 20.61
CA GLU A 27 -15.07 -34.46 20.06
C GLU A 27 -13.63 -34.94 19.87
N GLU A 28 -13.35 -35.50 18.70
CA GLU A 28 -11.98 -35.48 18.18
C GLU A 28 -11.58 -34.02 18.06
N HIS A 29 -10.69 -33.61 18.95
CA HIS A 29 -9.98 -32.34 18.92
C HIS A 29 -9.07 -32.35 17.70
N LEU A 30 -9.66 -32.16 16.51
CA LEU A 30 -8.94 -31.73 15.33
C LEU A 30 -8.43 -30.33 15.67
N GLN A 31 -7.19 -30.27 16.11
CA GLN A 31 -6.36 -29.09 15.97
C GLN A 31 -6.32 -28.78 14.47
N GLU A 32 -7.28 -28.00 14.01
CA GLU A 32 -7.12 -27.20 12.80
C GLU A 32 -5.92 -26.29 13.07
N THR A 33 -4.75 -26.78 12.66
CA THR A 33 -3.61 -25.91 12.43
C THR A 33 -4.09 -24.83 11.48
N PRO A 34 -4.11 -23.55 11.90
CA PRO A 34 -4.52 -22.48 11.00
C PRO A 34 -3.62 -22.54 9.76
N PRO A 35 -4.16 -22.31 8.55
CA PRO A 35 -3.36 -22.32 7.33
C PRO A 35 -2.18 -21.38 7.54
N SER A 36 -0.99 -21.96 7.46
CA SER A 36 0.30 -21.33 7.65
C SER A 36 0.51 -20.32 6.50
N GLY A 37 -0.08 -19.14 6.65
CA GLY A 37 -0.12 -18.09 5.64
C GLY A 37 -0.89 -16.83 6.03
N VAL A 38 -1.46 -16.77 7.24
CA VAL A 38 -1.96 -15.51 7.79
C VAL A 38 -0.75 -14.66 8.14
N VAL A 39 -0.39 -13.74 7.25
CA VAL A 39 0.53 -12.63 7.53
C VAL A 39 -0.01 -11.93 8.76
N THR A 40 0.56 -12.23 9.93
CA THR A 40 0.26 -11.46 11.13
C THR A 40 0.75 -10.05 10.84
N PRO A 41 -0.11 -9.02 10.88
CA PRO A 41 0.35 -7.65 10.71
C PRO A 41 1.51 -7.40 11.67
N ASN A 42 2.50 -6.61 11.26
CA ASN A 42 3.66 -6.23 12.07
C ASN A 42 3.20 -5.48 13.34
N THR A 43 2.65 -6.21 14.31
CA THR A 43 2.00 -5.68 15.50
C THR A 43 2.99 -4.98 16.42
N SER A 44 4.27 -5.36 16.36
CA SER A 44 5.37 -4.69 17.04
C SER A 44 5.60 -3.28 16.50
N LEU A 45 5.66 -3.12 15.17
CA LEU A 45 5.85 -1.82 14.52
C LEU A 45 4.68 -0.89 14.81
N LEU A 46 3.45 -1.35 14.61
CA LEU A 46 2.25 -0.56 14.86
C LEU A 46 2.18 -0.08 16.32
N LYS A 47 2.48 -0.95 17.29
CA LYS A 47 2.54 -0.57 18.71
C LYS A 47 3.63 0.46 19.00
N GLY A 48 4.79 0.33 18.38
CA GLY A 48 5.88 1.30 18.52
C GLY A 48 5.50 2.67 17.95
N LEU A 49 4.90 2.70 16.75
CA LEU A 49 4.39 3.93 16.13
C LEU A 49 3.28 4.58 16.97
N GLN A 50 2.38 3.79 17.56
CA GLN A 50 1.37 4.30 18.50
C GLN A 50 2.01 4.89 19.75
N ALA A 51 3.06 4.27 20.30
CA ALA A 51 3.78 4.80 21.46
C ALA A 51 4.47 6.13 21.13
N LEU A 52 5.10 6.22 19.96
CA LEU A 52 5.69 7.47 19.46
C LEU A 52 4.63 8.56 19.30
N ALA A 53 3.52 8.26 18.61
CA ALA A 53 2.43 9.21 18.41
C ALA A 53 1.83 9.69 19.74
N ARG A 54 1.62 8.80 20.73
CA ARG A 54 1.13 9.19 22.07
C ARG A 54 2.06 10.15 22.78
N ARG A 55 3.37 9.96 22.64
CA ARG A 55 4.37 10.83 23.25
C ARG A 55 4.42 12.21 22.57
N ILE A 56 4.19 12.27 21.27
CA ILE A 56 4.19 13.52 20.49
C ILE A 56 2.87 14.29 20.66
N LEU A 57 1.76 13.60 20.91
CA LEU A 57 0.40 14.16 21.02
C LEU A 57 0.30 15.44 21.88
N PRO A 58 0.98 15.61 23.02
CA PRO A 58 0.91 16.85 23.81
C PRO A 58 1.44 18.09 23.09
N PHE A 59 2.27 17.92 22.06
CA PHE A 59 2.96 19.00 21.34
C PHE A 59 2.19 19.50 20.11
N THR A 60 0.87 19.27 20.04
CA THR A 60 0.03 19.60 18.87
C THR A 60 0.20 21.01 18.31
N GLU A 61 0.61 22.02 19.09
CA GLU A 61 0.82 23.41 18.67
C GLU A 61 2.29 23.87 18.68
N GLY A 62 3.22 23.06 19.18
CA GLY A 62 4.62 23.43 19.42
C GLY A 62 5.60 22.82 18.42
N THR A 63 6.89 22.97 18.72
CA THR A 63 7.98 22.26 18.05
C THR A 63 8.28 20.97 18.81
N PHE A 64 8.28 19.83 18.12
CA PHE A 64 8.70 18.56 18.70
C PHE A 64 10.20 18.36 18.46
N SER A 65 10.96 18.16 19.54
CA SER A 65 12.37 17.79 19.43
C SER A 65 12.47 16.28 19.22
N PRO A 66 13.21 15.82 18.20
CA PRO A 66 13.34 14.40 17.92
C PRO A 66 13.95 13.61 19.07
N SER A 67 13.69 12.31 19.08
CA SER A 67 14.20 11.36 20.06
C SER A 67 15.69 11.11 19.86
N PRO A 68 16.43 10.85 20.95
CA PRO A 68 17.73 10.24 20.81
C PRO A 68 17.61 8.82 20.19
N PRO A 69 18.65 8.33 19.49
CA PRO A 69 18.69 6.98 18.93
C PRO A 69 18.44 5.88 19.98
N PRO A 70 18.00 4.67 19.58
CA PRO A 70 17.87 4.17 18.21
C PRO A 70 16.55 4.56 17.54
N HIS A 71 16.60 4.79 16.23
CA HIS A 71 15.41 5.00 15.42
C HIS A 71 14.77 3.67 15.03
N MET A 72 13.48 3.69 14.71
CA MET A 72 12.69 2.48 14.44
C MET A 72 12.77 2.03 12.99
N LEU A 73 13.03 2.94 12.05
CA LEU A 73 12.88 2.72 10.61
C LEU A 73 14.14 3.13 9.83
N ASP A 74 14.88 2.15 9.31
CA ASP A 74 16.02 2.36 8.41
C ASP A 74 15.58 2.78 6.99
N THR A 75 14.37 2.38 6.58
CA THR A 75 13.71 2.81 5.34
C THR A 75 12.21 3.06 5.57
N LEU A 76 11.63 3.99 4.80
CA LEU A 76 10.18 4.23 4.80
C LEU A 76 9.57 3.54 3.58
N THR A 77 8.81 2.48 3.80
CA THR A 77 8.01 1.82 2.77
C THR A 77 6.58 2.37 2.80
N ASP A 78 5.84 2.14 1.72
CA ASP A 78 4.42 2.47 1.65
C ASP A 78 3.58 1.75 2.74
N GLU A 79 3.95 0.53 3.13
CA GLU A 79 3.32 -0.16 4.25
C GLU A 79 3.58 0.53 5.59
N HIS A 80 4.83 0.90 5.87
CA HIS A 80 5.18 1.63 7.09
C HIS A 80 4.38 2.94 7.20
N LEU A 81 4.12 3.58 6.06
CA LEU A 81 3.32 4.78 5.99
C LEU A 81 1.85 4.54 6.34
N VAL A 82 1.24 3.48 5.81
CA VAL A 82 -0.12 3.08 6.17
C VAL A 82 -0.22 2.79 7.67
N HIS A 83 0.72 2.01 8.23
CA HIS A 83 0.78 1.74 9.67
C HIS A 83 0.96 3.01 10.50
N ALA A 84 1.75 3.97 10.04
CA ALA A 84 1.92 5.25 10.72
C ALA A 84 0.62 6.07 10.72
N CYS A 85 -0.11 6.11 9.61
CA CYS A 85 -1.44 6.73 9.54
C CYS A 85 -2.43 6.06 10.52
N ASP A 86 -2.50 4.73 10.50
CA ASP A 86 -3.41 3.96 11.38
C ASP A 86 -3.07 4.17 12.86
N ALA A 87 -1.77 4.19 13.20
CA ALA A 87 -1.29 4.46 14.55
C ALA A 87 -1.69 5.86 15.04
N VAL A 88 -1.52 6.88 14.19
CA VAL A 88 -1.86 8.27 14.52
C VAL A 88 -3.36 8.45 14.66
N GLU A 89 -4.16 7.81 13.80
CA GLU A 89 -5.62 7.84 13.87
C GLU A 89 -6.11 7.20 15.16
N ALA A 90 -5.65 6.00 15.50
CA ALA A 90 -6.01 5.32 16.75
C ALA A 90 -5.64 6.14 18.00
N VAL A 91 -4.50 6.84 17.97
CA VAL A 91 -4.06 7.70 19.08
C VAL A 91 -4.87 8.99 19.15
N ALA A 92 -5.19 9.59 18.00
CA ALA A 92 -5.97 10.83 17.93
C ALA A 92 -7.44 10.62 18.32
N ASP A 93 -8.00 9.45 18.03
CA ASP A 93 -9.36 9.06 18.42
C ASP A 93 -9.46 8.66 19.89
N GLY A 94 -8.38 8.09 20.46
CA GLY A 94 -8.27 7.77 21.89
C GLY A 94 -7.94 8.97 22.79
N ALA A 95 -7.72 10.17 22.23
CA ALA A 95 -7.36 11.36 22.98
C ALA A 95 -8.57 11.95 23.71
N SER A 96 -8.37 12.42 24.95
CA SER A 96 -9.44 13.03 25.75
C SER A 96 -9.97 14.33 25.15
N ALA A 97 -9.13 15.05 24.40
CA ALA A 97 -9.51 16.24 23.65
C ALA A 97 -9.49 15.94 22.15
N ARG A 98 -10.51 16.39 21.42
CA ARG A 98 -10.63 16.17 19.99
C ARG A 98 -9.46 16.82 19.25
N VAL A 99 -8.58 16.00 18.68
CA VAL A 99 -7.44 16.45 17.88
C VAL A 99 -7.94 17.01 16.55
N SER A 100 -7.59 18.26 16.23
CA SER A 100 -7.96 18.90 14.96
C SER A 100 -7.31 18.19 13.77
N GLY A 101 -7.92 18.25 12.58
CA GLY A 101 -7.35 17.63 11.38
C GLY A 101 -5.92 18.09 11.08
N LYS A 102 -5.63 19.38 11.22
CA LYS A 102 -4.26 19.92 11.07
C LYS A 102 -3.30 19.41 12.14
N ALA A 103 -3.76 19.21 13.37
CA ALA A 103 -2.94 18.60 14.41
C ALA A 103 -2.64 17.12 14.12
N ARG A 104 -3.61 16.37 13.56
CA ARG A 104 -3.37 14.98 13.10
C ARG A 104 -2.31 14.92 12.00
N LEU A 105 -2.36 15.83 11.02
CA LEU A 105 -1.34 15.89 9.95
C LEU A 105 0.06 16.17 10.50
N ARG A 106 0.18 17.13 11.42
CA ARG A 106 1.44 17.45 12.09
C ARG A 106 1.96 16.26 12.91
N LEU A 107 1.07 15.60 13.64
CA LEU A 107 1.37 14.40 14.42
C LEU A 107 1.89 13.27 13.54
N LEU A 108 1.30 13.05 12.35
CA LEU A 108 1.79 12.08 11.38
C LEU A 108 3.21 12.39 10.90
N ALA A 109 3.46 13.63 10.47
CA ALA A 109 4.78 14.03 9.98
C ALA A 109 5.86 13.86 11.06
N TRP A 110 5.58 14.30 12.29
CA TRP A 110 6.52 14.15 13.41
C TRP A 110 6.74 12.69 13.79
N THR A 111 5.70 11.85 13.80
CA THR A 111 5.83 10.43 14.12
C THR A 111 6.71 9.71 13.10
N VAL A 112 6.51 9.98 11.80
CA VAL A 112 7.34 9.40 10.73
C VAL A 112 8.78 9.92 10.79
N ALA A 113 8.97 11.23 10.95
CA ALA A 113 10.30 11.82 11.05
C ALA A 113 11.08 11.27 12.24
N ASP A 114 10.43 11.15 13.41
CA ASP A 114 11.05 10.60 14.62
C ASP A 114 11.35 9.11 14.50
N ALA A 115 10.43 8.32 13.94
CA ALA A 115 10.66 6.90 13.66
C ALA A 115 11.84 6.68 12.71
N ARG A 116 12.10 7.62 11.81
CA ARG A 116 13.24 7.63 10.86
C ARG A 116 14.54 8.18 11.47
N GLY A 117 14.50 8.71 12.69
CA GLY A 117 15.69 9.27 13.35
C GLY A 117 16.03 10.68 12.90
N ALA A 118 15.03 11.53 12.64
CA ALA A 118 15.25 12.95 12.42
C ALA A 118 16.15 13.54 13.53
N GLN A 119 17.10 14.38 13.15
CA GLN A 119 18.01 15.04 14.09
C GLN A 119 17.61 16.49 14.37
N VAL A 120 16.77 17.05 13.49
CA VAL A 120 16.30 18.43 13.56
C VAL A 120 14.79 18.46 13.79
N ALA A 121 14.34 19.37 14.65
CA ALA A 121 12.92 19.59 14.89
C ALA A 121 12.21 20.10 13.63
N LEU A 122 11.10 19.46 13.27
CA LEU A 122 10.30 19.85 12.11
C LEU A 122 9.37 21.01 12.49
N ASP A 123 9.45 22.12 11.75
CA ASP A 123 8.59 23.26 11.98
C ASP A 123 7.10 22.95 11.71
N LYS A 124 6.22 23.75 12.30
CA LYS A 124 4.77 23.52 12.24
C LYS A 124 4.19 23.55 10.82
N ALA A 125 4.64 24.46 9.96
CA ALA A 125 4.08 24.64 8.62
C ALA A 125 4.57 23.53 7.68
N LEU A 126 5.84 23.16 7.81
CA LEU A 126 6.44 22.05 7.09
C LEU A 126 5.83 20.72 7.54
N ALA A 127 5.62 20.52 8.85
CA ALA A 127 4.94 19.33 9.38
C ALA A 127 3.51 19.17 8.84
N GLU A 128 2.73 20.26 8.73
CA GLU A 128 1.39 20.20 8.13
C GLU A 128 1.45 19.81 6.63
N THR A 129 2.43 20.36 5.90
CA THR A 129 2.61 20.10 4.46
C THR A 129 3.07 18.67 4.20
N VAL A 130 4.08 18.21 4.92
CA VAL A 130 4.61 16.85 4.85
C VAL A 130 3.52 15.86 5.26
N GLY A 131 2.85 16.10 6.39
CA GLY A 131 1.76 15.25 6.89
C GLY A 131 0.63 15.10 5.89
N LYS A 132 0.23 16.18 5.21
CA LYS A 132 -0.81 16.13 4.17
C LYS A 132 -0.41 15.25 3.00
N ARG A 133 0.84 15.32 2.56
CA ARG A 133 1.32 14.53 1.42
C ARG A 133 1.53 13.05 1.82
N LEU A 134 2.04 12.79 3.03
CA LEU A 134 2.12 11.46 3.64
C LEU A 134 0.73 10.80 3.70
N GLN A 135 -0.27 11.50 4.21
CA GLN A 135 -1.65 10.99 4.27
C GLN A 135 -2.18 10.65 2.88
N ARG A 136 -2.01 11.54 1.90
CA ARG A 136 -2.44 11.29 0.51
C ARG A 136 -1.76 10.07 -0.10
N GLN A 137 -0.50 9.82 0.22
CA GLN A 137 0.18 8.61 -0.23
C GLN A 137 -0.42 7.38 0.45
N ALA A 138 -0.59 7.38 1.76
CA ALA A 138 -1.22 6.27 2.48
C ALA A 138 -2.61 5.96 1.90
N ASP A 139 -3.41 6.98 1.59
CA ASP A 139 -4.73 6.81 0.98
C ASP A 139 -4.65 6.20 -0.44
N ARG A 140 -3.65 6.60 -1.24
CA ARG A 140 -3.40 5.98 -2.56
C ARG A 140 -2.99 4.51 -2.44
N VAL A 141 -2.12 4.18 -1.49
CA VAL A 141 -1.69 2.79 -1.23
C VAL A 141 -2.87 1.94 -0.77
N ARG A 142 -3.70 2.45 0.16
CA ARG A 142 -4.92 1.78 0.60
C ARG A 142 -5.89 1.54 -0.56
N ALA A 143 -6.10 2.53 -1.43
CA ALA A 143 -6.94 2.40 -2.62
C ALA A 143 -6.39 1.32 -3.56
N MET A 144 -5.09 1.34 -3.84
CA MET A 144 -4.45 0.32 -4.68
C MET A 144 -4.61 -1.10 -4.10
N ILE A 145 -4.41 -1.28 -2.78
CA ILE A 145 -4.61 -2.58 -2.12
C ILE A 145 -6.07 -3.03 -2.19
N ALA A 146 -7.01 -2.08 -2.05
CA ALA A 146 -8.44 -2.36 -2.19
C ALA A 146 -8.80 -2.78 -3.63
N ASP A 147 -8.28 -2.08 -4.63
CA ASP A 147 -8.50 -2.41 -6.05
C ASP A 147 -7.97 -3.80 -6.40
N VAL A 148 -6.78 -4.15 -5.90
CA VAL A 148 -6.22 -5.52 -6.04
C VAL A 148 -7.14 -6.55 -5.39
N ALA A 149 -7.70 -6.27 -4.21
CA ALA A 149 -8.60 -7.19 -3.54
C ALA A 149 -9.94 -7.36 -4.29
N VAL A 150 -10.49 -6.29 -4.85
CA VAL A 150 -11.71 -6.32 -5.67
C VAL A 150 -11.48 -7.13 -6.94
N ALA A 151 -10.44 -6.80 -7.71
CA ALA A 151 -10.08 -7.51 -8.94
C ALA A 151 -9.83 -9.00 -8.69
N ALA A 152 -9.23 -9.34 -7.54
CA ALA A 152 -9.04 -10.72 -7.14
C ALA A 152 -10.37 -11.45 -6.89
N GLU A 153 -11.31 -10.83 -6.18
CA GLU A 153 -12.59 -11.49 -5.91
C GLU A 153 -13.44 -11.64 -7.17
N GLU A 154 -13.39 -10.66 -8.08
CA GLU A 154 -13.99 -10.77 -9.42
C GLU A 154 -13.37 -11.92 -10.22
N ALA A 155 -12.04 -12.06 -10.20
CA ALA A 155 -11.35 -13.17 -10.85
C ALA A 155 -11.72 -14.52 -10.23
N ARG A 156 -11.81 -14.62 -8.90
CA ARG A 156 -12.25 -15.84 -8.21
C ARG A 156 -13.71 -16.18 -8.55
N ALA A 157 -14.60 -15.20 -8.56
CA ALA A 157 -16.00 -15.38 -8.92
C ALA A 157 -16.14 -15.85 -10.37
N SER A 158 -15.39 -15.25 -11.29
CA SER A 158 -15.35 -15.65 -12.71
C SER A 158 -14.83 -17.09 -12.88
N ALA A 159 -13.73 -17.45 -12.19
CA ALA A 159 -13.18 -18.81 -12.22
C ALA A 159 -14.18 -19.84 -11.68
N ARG A 160 -14.87 -19.55 -10.56
CA ARG A 160 -15.92 -20.42 -10.00
C ARG A 160 -17.12 -20.56 -10.96
N SER A 161 -17.52 -19.47 -11.60
CA SER A 161 -18.63 -19.46 -12.57
C SER A 161 -18.31 -20.28 -13.82
N ALA A 162 -17.11 -20.12 -14.39
CA ALA A 162 -16.66 -20.89 -15.54
C ALA A 162 -16.54 -22.40 -15.22
N ALA A 163 -16.02 -22.72 -14.03
CA ALA A 163 -15.93 -24.09 -13.54
C ALA A 163 -17.31 -24.74 -13.36
N ALA A 164 -18.35 -24.01 -12.96
CA ALA A 164 -19.69 -24.58 -12.76
C ALA A 164 -20.30 -25.20 -14.05
N SER A 165 -19.85 -24.77 -15.23
CA SER A 165 -20.33 -25.25 -16.52
C SER A 165 -19.43 -26.29 -17.22
N ASP A 166 -18.23 -26.55 -16.71
CA ASP A 166 -17.23 -27.40 -17.38
C ASP A 166 -16.45 -28.27 -16.37
N THR A 167 -16.55 -29.60 -16.54
CA THR A 167 -15.93 -30.59 -15.66
C THR A 167 -14.40 -30.57 -15.71
N THR A 168 -13.79 -30.15 -16.82
CA THR A 168 -12.34 -30.00 -16.94
C THR A 168 -11.87 -28.73 -16.23
N LEU A 169 -12.64 -27.65 -16.28
CA LEU A 169 -12.36 -26.42 -15.52
C LEU A 169 -12.60 -26.61 -14.03
N MET A 170 -13.59 -27.42 -13.62
CA MET A 170 -13.75 -27.83 -12.20
C MET A 170 -12.51 -28.53 -11.66
N ALA A 171 -11.91 -29.44 -12.44
CA ALA A 171 -10.70 -30.14 -12.01
C ALA A 171 -9.49 -29.21 -11.87
N ASN A 172 -9.44 -28.13 -12.66
CA ASN A 172 -8.35 -27.15 -12.65
C ASN A 172 -8.59 -25.94 -11.72
N LEU A 173 -9.81 -25.78 -11.19
CA LEU A 173 -10.19 -24.66 -10.32
C LEU A 173 -9.24 -24.45 -9.12
N PRO A 174 -8.76 -25.49 -8.41
CA PRO A 174 -7.82 -25.29 -7.30
C PRO A 174 -6.51 -24.62 -7.75
N ALA A 175 -5.95 -25.05 -8.88
CA ALA A 175 -4.71 -24.46 -9.41
C ALA A 175 -4.92 -23.01 -9.88
N GLU A 176 -6.09 -22.71 -10.43
CA GLU A 176 -6.43 -21.36 -10.88
C GLU A 176 -6.66 -20.39 -9.71
N LEU A 177 -7.32 -20.85 -8.64
CA LEU A 177 -7.47 -20.06 -7.41
C LEU A 177 -6.11 -19.83 -6.72
N GLU A 178 -5.23 -20.82 -6.70
CA GLU A 178 -3.86 -20.69 -6.21
C GLU A 178 -3.09 -19.63 -7.01
N ARG A 179 -3.20 -19.65 -8.34
CA ARG A 179 -2.59 -18.66 -9.25
C ARG A 179 -3.10 -17.25 -8.99
N ILE A 180 -4.41 -17.08 -8.81
CA ILE A 180 -5.02 -15.79 -8.45
C ILE A 180 -4.49 -15.33 -7.09
N ASN A 181 -4.47 -16.20 -6.09
CA ASN A 181 -3.96 -15.85 -4.75
C ASN A 181 -2.47 -15.48 -4.77
N GLY A 182 -1.64 -16.19 -5.55
CA GLY A 182 -0.24 -15.84 -5.78
C GLY A 182 -0.10 -14.45 -6.41
N SER A 183 -0.88 -14.14 -7.45
CA SER A 183 -0.84 -12.80 -8.08
C SER A 183 -1.26 -11.66 -7.13
N VAL A 184 -2.18 -11.93 -6.20
CA VAL A 184 -2.60 -10.98 -5.17
C VAL A 184 -1.51 -10.77 -4.15
N PHE A 185 -0.86 -11.86 -3.74
CA PHE A 185 0.29 -11.82 -2.84
C PHE A 185 1.40 -10.97 -3.47
N ASP A 186 1.81 -11.25 -4.71
CA ASP A 186 2.84 -10.49 -5.43
C ASP A 186 2.47 -9.01 -5.61
N ALA A 187 1.18 -8.72 -5.85
CA ALA A 187 0.71 -7.35 -6.01
C ALA A 187 0.73 -6.57 -4.68
N ARG A 188 0.40 -7.24 -3.57
CA ARG A 188 0.57 -6.67 -2.24
C ARG A 188 2.04 -6.50 -1.91
N GLU A 189 2.87 -7.52 -2.11
CA GLU A 189 4.31 -7.50 -1.82
C GLU A 189 5.02 -6.36 -2.56
N ARG A 190 4.67 -6.11 -3.83
CA ARG A 190 5.16 -4.93 -4.55
C ARG A 190 4.80 -3.59 -3.89
N ALA A 191 3.63 -3.49 -3.28
CA ALA A 191 3.24 -2.31 -2.49
C ALA A 191 4.01 -2.22 -1.17
N HIS A 192 4.52 -3.35 -0.65
CA HIS A 192 5.34 -3.39 0.56
C HIS A 192 6.81 -3.02 0.30
N GLU A 193 7.34 -3.35 -0.89
CA GLU A 193 8.73 -3.10 -1.27
C GLU A 193 9.00 -1.72 -1.82
N GLU A 194 7.98 -0.99 -2.30
CA GLU A 194 8.18 0.34 -2.87
C GLU A 194 8.66 1.32 -1.79
N VAL A 195 9.96 1.66 -1.88
CA VAL A 195 10.60 2.64 -1.01
C VAL A 195 10.02 4.00 -1.36
N TYR A 196 9.47 4.67 -0.36
CA TYR A 196 8.94 6.00 -0.54
C TYR A 196 10.08 7.01 -0.72
N ILE A 197 10.36 7.41 -1.96
CA ILE A 197 11.46 8.34 -2.34
C ILE A 197 10.99 9.81 -2.36
N GLY A 198 9.73 10.10 -2.00
CA GLY A 198 9.09 11.38 -2.32
C GLY A 198 9.41 12.60 -1.46
N PHE A 199 10.25 12.51 -0.41
CA PHE A 199 10.53 13.64 0.49
C PHE A 199 12.01 13.90 0.70
N THR A 200 12.58 14.75 -0.15
CA THR A 200 13.87 15.37 0.12
C THR A 200 13.82 16.18 1.42
N GLU A 201 12.65 16.71 1.80
CA GLU A 201 12.45 17.44 3.06
C GLU A 201 12.53 16.57 4.31
N LEU A 202 12.34 15.24 4.20
CA LEU A 202 12.58 14.31 5.32
C LEU A 202 14.05 13.88 5.37
N GLU A 203 14.70 13.70 4.21
CA GLU A 203 16.12 13.38 4.12
C GLU A 203 17.01 14.49 4.69
N THR A 204 16.64 15.75 4.49
CA THR A 204 17.34 16.90 5.08
C THR A 204 17.26 16.91 6.61
N LEU A 205 16.29 16.23 7.22
CA LEU A 205 16.18 16.11 8.68
C LEU A 205 17.05 14.99 9.23
N LEU A 206 17.42 14.01 8.41
CA LEU A 206 18.29 12.90 8.80
C LEU A 206 19.77 13.30 8.80
N THR A 207 20.12 14.32 8.01
CA THR A 207 21.48 14.85 7.94
C THR A 207 21.61 16.00 8.94
N PRO A 208 22.55 15.94 9.90
CA PRO A 208 22.79 17.09 10.77
C PRO A 208 23.17 18.31 9.90
N PRO A 209 22.71 19.52 10.23
CA PRO A 209 23.23 20.72 9.58
C PRO A 209 24.77 20.68 9.68
N PRO A 210 25.51 21.05 8.62
CA PRO A 210 26.96 21.02 8.66
C PRO A 210 27.39 21.78 9.91
N SER A 211 28.04 21.05 10.82
CA SER A 211 28.53 21.59 12.08
C SER A 211 29.20 22.91 11.74
N ALA A 212 28.62 24.02 12.20
CA ALA A 212 29.21 25.32 12.01
C ALA A 212 30.62 25.18 12.56
N MET A 213 31.60 25.20 11.65
CA MET A 213 33.01 25.05 11.99
C MET A 213 33.26 25.93 13.21
N PRO A 214 33.79 25.37 14.31
CA PRO A 214 34.00 26.16 15.51
C PRO A 214 34.83 27.37 15.10
N THR A 215 34.24 28.56 15.20
CA THR A 215 35.01 29.80 15.19
C THR A 215 36.07 29.62 16.26
N GLU A 216 37.32 29.56 15.82
CA GLU A 216 38.51 29.32 16.63
C GLU A 216 38.59 30.34 17.77
N SER A 217 38.04 29.99 18.92
CA SER A 217 38.34 30.65 20.19
C SER A 217 37.79 29.79 21.31
N GLU A 218 38.57 28.78 21.69
CA GLU A 218 39.05 28.58 23.07
C GLU A 218 39.58 27.15 23.22
N THR A 219 40.90 27.06 23.23
CA THR A 219 41.69 25.93 23.68
C THR A 219 41.37 25.63 25.14
N CYS A 220 40.76 24.48 25.42
CA CYS A 220 40.88 23.82 26.72
C CYS A 220 41.13 22.33 26.51
N VAL A 221 42.38 21.98 26.78
CA VAL A 221 42.92 20.63 26.87
C VAL A 221 42.24 19.91 28.03
N HIS A 222 41.54 18.81 27.76
CA HIS A 222 41.40 17.75 28.75
C HIS A 222 41.57 16.38 28.10
N GLU A 223 42.68 15.78 28.49
CA GLU A 223 43.14 14.42 28.30
C GLU A 223 42.31 13.43 29.16
N VAL A 224 42.23 12.18 28.68
CA VAL A 224 42.20 10.89 29.42
C VAL A 224 40.97 9.97 29.23
N SER A 225 41.32 8.77 28.70
CA SER A 225 40.74 7.40 28.81
C SER A 225 39.33 7.15 28.28
N GLY A 226 39.04 6.13 27.45
CA GLY A 226 39.70 4.84 27.23
C GLY A 226 38.78 3.72 27.72
N THR A 227 38.22 2.91 26.82
CA THR A 227 38.11 1.42 26.85
C THR A 227 37.14 0.89 25.80
N ASP A 228 37.62 -0.15 25.11
CA ASP A 228 36.95 -1.04 24.17
C ASP A 228 35.76 -1.83 24.75
N VAL A 229 34.87 -2.34 23.89
CA VAL A 229 34.74 -3.78 23.54
C VAL A 229 33.60 -3.96 22.53
N SER A 230 33.97 -4.38 21.32
CA SER A 230 33.11 -4.91 20.27
C SER A 230 33.04 -6.44 20.36
N THR A 231 31.85 -7.01 20.22
CA THR A 231 31.67 -8.42 19.82
C THR A 231 30.59 -8.50 18.73
N GLN A 232 31.02 -8.58 17.47
CA GLN A 232 30.20 -9.03 16.35
C GLN A 232 30.64 -10.45 15.97
N THR A 233 29.67 -11.36 15.95
CA THR A 233 29.85 -12.77 15.59
C THR A 233 29.36 -12.94 14.15
N GLU A 234 30.27 -12.92 13.19
CA GLU A 234 29.96 -13.26 11.79
C GLU A 234 30.29 -14.74 11.51
N CYS A 235 29.29 -15.47 11.03
CA CYS A 235 29.40 -16.86 10.62
C CYS A 235 30.07 -16.95 9.22
N HIS A 236 31.35 -17.32 9.18
CA HIS A 236 32.08 -17.57 7.92
C HIS A 236 31.79 -18.97 7.32
N PRO A 237 31.53 -19.08 6.01
CA PRO A 237 31.31 -20.35 5.30
C PRO A 237 32.60 -21.18 5.02
N GLU A 238 33.77 -20.74 5.48
CA GLU A 238 35.06 -21.42 5.21
C GLU A 238 35.27 -22.74 5.99
N ALA A 239 34.46 -23.02 7.01
CA ALA A 239 34.64 -24.20 7.87
C ALA A 239 34.31 -25.54 7.18
N VAL A 240 33.47 -25.54 6.14
CA VAL A 240 33.00 -26.78 5.50
C VAL A 240 34.00 -27.34 4.48
N VAL A 241 34.79 -26.48 3.82
CA VAL A 241 35.79 -26.93 2.84
C VAL A 241 37.04 -27.52 3.53
N SER A 242 37.37 -27.03 4.73
CA SER A 242 38.56 -27.47 5.49
C SER A 242 38.43 -28.88 6.11
N SER A 243 37.22 -29.35 6.40
CA SER A 243 37.02 -30.65 7.05
C SER A 243 37.09 -31.83 6.06
N LEU A 244 36.66 -31.63 4.81
CA LEU A 244 36.70 -32.68 3.77
C LEU A 244 38.13 -32.94 3.27
N GLY A 245 38.99 -31.91 3.25
CA GLY A 245 40.38 -32.02 2.82
C GLY A 245 41.27 -32.82 3.79
N ARG A 246 41.09 -32.64 5.10
CA ARG A 246 41.89 -33.33 6.13
C ARG A 246 41.59 -34.83 6.20
N ALA A 247 40.33 -35.23 6.14
CA ALA A 247 39.93 -36.63 6.23
C ALA A 247 40.45 -37.51 5.07
N ARG A 248 40.82 -36.90 3.94
CA ARG A 248 41.36 -37.60 2.77
C ARG A 248 42.90 -37.71 2.81
N LEU A 249 43.58 -36.77 3.45
CA LEU A 249 45.04 -36.81 3.65
C LEU A 249 45.44 -37.91 4.65
N ASP A 250 44.66 -38.13 5.71
CA ASP A 250 44.99 -39.15 6.73
C ASP A 250 44.87 -40.61 6.23
N ARG A 251 44.24 -40.84 5.06
CA ARG A 251 44.13 -42.17 4.44
C ARG A 251 45.28 -42.52 3.49
N LEU A 252 46.12 -41.54 3.16
CA LEU A 252 47.33 -41.78 2.37
C LEU A 252 48.45 -42.02 3.38
N GLY A 253 48.89 -43.28 3.48
CA GLY A 253 49.89 -43.73 4.46
C GLY A 253 51.15 -42.88 4.49
N GLY A 254 51.89 -43.02 5.59
CA GLY A 254 52.98 -42.14 6.02
C GLY A 254 54.04 -41.76 4.97
N PRO A 255 54.89 -40.76 5.31
CA PRO A 255 55.64 -39.88 4.40
C PRO A 255 56.68 -40.52 3.44
N ASP A 256 56.74 -41.85 3.33
CA ASP A 256 57.72 -42.57 2.54
C ASP A 256 57.17 -43.21 1.25
N ASP A 257 55.84 -43.21 1.03
CA ASP A 257 55.24 -43.86 -0.15
C ASP A 257 54.97 -42.88 -1.31
N TRP A 258 56.03 -42.25 -1.80
CA TRP A 258 56.01 -41.28 -2.92
C TRP A 258 55.57 -41.87 -4.26
N ARG A 259 55.42 -43.20 -4.37
CA ARG A 259 55.03 -43.88 -5.61
C ARG A 259 53.60 -43.55 -6.05
N GLY A 260 52.72 -43.12 -5.14
CA GLY A 260 51.34 -42.74 -5.44
C GLY A 260 51.10 -41.27 -5.82
N MET A 261 52.08 -40.38 -5.60
CA MET A 261 51.92 -38.93 -5.84
C MET A 261 51.60 -38.56 -7.29
N PRO A 262 52.19 -39.17 -8.33
CA PRO A 262 51.82 -38.87 -9.72
C PRO A 262 50.35 -39.17 -10.03
N ALA A 263 49.78 -40.24 -9.47
CA ALA A 263 48.38 -40.60 -9.70
C ALA A 263 47.42 -39.63 -8.97
N LEU A 264 47.78 -39.17 -7.77
CA LEU A 264 47.01 -38.15 -7.06
C LEU A 264 47.05 -36.79 -7.75
N LEU A 265 48.23 -36.38 -8.24
CA LEU A 265 48.38 -35.15 -9.02
C LEU A 265 47.57 -35.22 -10.32
N GLN A 266 47.62 -36.35 -11.03
CA GLN A 266 46.82 -36.55 -12.23
C GLN A 266 45.32 -36.48 -11.91
N SER A 267 44.86 -37.18 -10.86
CA SER A 267 43.46 -37.12 -10.44
C SER A 267 43.01 -35.72 -10.01
N ALA A 268 43.89 -34.93 -9.38
CA ALA A 268 43.60 -33.55 -9.02
C ALA A 268 43.52 -32.66 -10.27
N MET A 269 44.42 -32.84 -11.24
CA MET A 269 44.38 -32.12 -12.51
C MET A 269 43.09 -32.45 -13.30
N ASP A 270 42.71 -33.71 -13.40
CA ASP A 270 41.47 -34.13 -14.07
C ASP A 270 40.23 -33.52 -13.38
N HIS A 271 40.27 -33.40 -12.05
CA HIS A 271 39.20 -32.75 -11.29
C HIS A 271 39.15 -31.23 -11.53
N ILE A 272 40.29 -30.55 -11.60
CA ILE A 272 40.37 -29.12 -11.94
C ILE A 272 39.77 -28.89 -13.33
N VAL A 273 40.16 -29.67 -14.34
CA VAL A 273 39.62 -29.59 -15.70
C VAL A 273 38.09 -29.82 -15.70
N THR A 274 37.60 -30.76 -14.90
CA THR A 274 36.16 -31.01 -14.77
C THR A 274 35.43 -29.83 -14.12
N LEU A 275 36.02 -29.21 -13.09
CA LEU A 275 35.46 -28.04 -12.42
C LEU A 275 35.43 -26.82 -13.33
N ASP A 276 36.48 -26.60 -14.13
CA ASP A 276 36.53 -25.52 -15.12
C ASP A 276 35.44 -25.69 -16.20
N ALA A 277 35.24 -26.92 -16.69
CA ALA A 277 34.16 -27.20 -17.63
C ALA A 277 32.76 -26.95 -17.02
N ARG A 278 32.57 -27.29 -15.74
CA ARG A 278 31.32 -26.99 -15.02
C ARG A 278 31.14 -25.49 -14.80
N LEU A 279 32.19 -24.76 -14.46
CA LEU A 279 32.16 -23.31 -14.28
C LEU A 279 31.78 -22.61 -15.60
N ALA A 280 32.38 -23.01 -16.72
CA ALA A 280 32.02 -22.52 -18.04
C ALA A 280 30.54 -22.80 -18.38
N GLY A 281 30.03 -23.98 -18.03
CA GLY A 281 28.62 -24.31 -18.18
C GLY A 281 27.70 -23.41 -17.35
N VAL A 282 28.05 -23.14 -16.09
CA VAL A 282 27.29 -22.23 -15.22
C VAL A 282 27.34 -20.79 -15.73
N GLN A 283 28.47 -20.35 -16.26
CA GLN A 283 28.61 -19.02 -16.87
C GLN A 283 27.71 -18.86 -18.09
N GLY A 284 27.66 -19.87 -18.97
CA GLY A 284 26.75 -19.88 -20.13
C GLY A 284 25.28 -19.77 -19.71
N VAL A 285 24.84 -20.56 -18.71
CA VAL A 285 23.47 -20.47 -18.18
C VAL A 285 23.19 -19.09 -17.58
N ASN A 286 24.17 -18.45 -16.92
CA ASN A 286 24.01 -17.12 -16.36
C ASN A 286 23.84 -16.04 -17.46
N GLU A 287 24.61 -16.14 -18.54
CA GLU A 287 24.48 -15.26 -19.71
C GLU A 287 23.13 -15.43 -20.40
N ASP A 288 22.66 -16.67 -20.57
CA ASP A 288 21.33 -16.96 -21.11
C ASP A 288 20.22 -16.38 -20.23
N LEU A 289 20.32 -16.53 -18.91
CA LEU A 289 19.36 -15.95 -17.96
C LEU A 289 19.37 -14.42 -18.02
N ARG A 290 20.54 -13.79 -18.12
CA ARG A 290 20.65 -12.33 -18.28
C ARG A 290 19.99 -11.86 -19.58
N ALA A 291 20.18 -12.59 -20.68
CA ALA A 291 19.52 -12.30 -21.95
C ALA A 291 17.99 -12.45 -21.85
N GLN A 292 17.50 -13.47 -21.15
CA GLN A 292 16.07 -13.66 -20.89
C GLN A 292 15.49 -12.53 -20.03
N VAL A 293 16.18 -12.11 -18.97
CA VAL A 293 15.75 -10.98 -18.12
C VAL A 293 15.73 -9.68 -18.92
N ALA A 294 16.74 -9.43 -19.76
CA ALA A 294 16.76 -8.24 -20.63
C ALA A 294 15.59 -8.26 -21.64
N SER A 295 15.31 -9.42 -22.25
CA SER A 295 14.16 -9.61 -23.14
C SER A 295 12.81 -9.39 -22.44
N ALA A 296 12.67 -9.89 -21.20
CA ALA A 296 11.47 -9.71 -20.41
C ALA A 296 11.25 -8.23 -20.02
N ARG A 297 12.30 -7.53 -19.61
CA ARG A 297 12.24 -6.09 -19.32
C ARG A 297 11.80 -5.27 -20.54
N CYS A 298 12.36 -5.55 -21.71
CA CYS A 298 11.95 -4.90 -22.96
C CYS A 298 10.44 -5.08 -23.24
N ARG A 299 9.91 -6.29 -23.05
CA ARG A 299 8.47 -6.57 -23.20
C ARG A 299 7.60 -5.79 -22.22
N VAL A 300 8.01 -5.70 -20.95
CA VAL A 300 7.30 -4.92 -19.93
C VAL A 300 7.29 -3.43 -20.30
N ASP A 301 8.41 -2.89 -20.79
CA ASP A 301 8.48 -1.49 -21.20
C ASP A 301 7.61 -1.20 -22.44
N GLU A 302 7.55 -2.13 -23.41
CA GLU A 302 6.61 -2.04 -24.54
C GLU A 302 5.14 -2.04 -24.08
N GLU A 303 4.77 -2.92 -23.15
CA GLU A 303 3.40 -2.97 -22.61
C GLU A 303 3.05 -1.71 -21.82
N ARG A 304 3.98 -1.18 -21.01
CA ARG A 304 3.82 0.11 -20.33
C ARG A 304 3.63 1.25 -21.32
N SER A 305 4.39 1.25 -22.43
CA SER A 305 4.23 2.24 -23.50
C SER A 305 2.83 2.14 -24.13
N ARG A 306 2.36 0.94 -24.48
CA ARG A 306 1.01 0.73 -25.04
C ARG A 306 -0.09 1.15 -24.07
N ALA A 307 0.06 0.84 -22.79
CA ALA A 307 -0.89 1.25 -21.75
C ALA A 307 -0.96 2.78 -21.61
N SER A 308 0.19 3.46 -21.65
CA SER A 308 0.25 4.92 -21.58
C SER A 308 -0.41 5.60 -22.80
N GLU A 309 -0.23 5.03 -23.99
CA GLU A 309 -0.87 5.49 -25.22
C GLU A 309 -2.39 5.29 -25.17
N ALA A 310 -2.85 4.13 -24.70
CA ALA A 310 -4.27 3.85 -24.52
C ALA A 310 -4.92 4.83 -23.53
N ALA A 311 -4.27 5.11 -22.39
CA ALA A 311 -4.76 6.07 -21.41
C ALA A 311 -4.84 7.50 -21.98
N TYR A 312 -3.84 7.91 -22.79
CA TYR A 312 -3.87 9.20 -23.48
C TYR A 312 -5.05 9.31 -24.45
N LEU A 313 -5.29 8.26 -25.26
CA LEU A 313 -6.40 8.21 -26.20
C LEU A 313 -7.75 8.21 -25.50
N GLN A 314 -7.90 7.48 -24.40
CA GLN A 314 -9.10 7.49 -23.57
C GLN A 314 -9.39 8.89 -23.02
N GLY A 315 -8.38 9.55 -22.42
CA GLY A 315 -8.55 10.92 -21.91
C GLY A 315 -8.86 11.93 -23.02
N ALA A 316 -8.37 11.71 -24.24
CA ALA A 316 -8.73 12.54 -25.40
C ALA A 316 -10.19 12.32 -25.83
N ALA A 317 -10.68 11.09 -25.80
CA ALA A 317 -12.08 10.76 -26.09
C ALA A 317 -13.03 11.36 -25.04
N GLU A 318 -12.71 11.26 -23.76
CA GLU A 318 -13.48 11.86 -22.66
C GLU A 318 -13.58 13.38 -22.78
N ARG A 319 -12.48 14.07 -23.09
CA ARG A 319 -12.50 15.52 -23.36
C ARG A 319 -13.37 15.89 -24.56
N LYS A 320 -13.41 15.04 -25.59
CA LYS A 320 -14.27 15.27 -26.77
C LYS A 320 -15.74 15.08 -26.44
N LEU A 321 -16.06 14.09 -25.60
CA LEU A 321 -17.42 13.86 -25.10
C LEU A 321 -17.91 15.03 -24.24
N LEU A 322 -17.07 15.52 -23.32
CA LEU A 322 -17.39 16.68 -22.48
C LEU A 322 -17.69 17.92 -23.31
N ARG A 323 -16.88 18.23 -24.34
CA ARG A 323 -17.16 19.34 -25.26
C ARG A 323 -18.48 19.17 -26.01
N HIS A 324 -18.84 17.93 -26.37
CA HIS A 324 -20.12 17.68 -27.02
C HIS A 324 -21.28 17.93 -26.06
N GLN A 325 -21.15 17.49 -24.81
CA GLN A 325 -22.15 17.75 -23.76
C GLN A 325 -22.29 19.26 -23.49
N GLU A 326 -21.19 20.00 -23.37
CA GLU A 326 -21.22 21.46 -23.22
C GLU A 326 -21.97 22.13 -24.38
N THR A 327 -21.74 21.71 -25.63
CA THR A 327 -22.47 22.25 -26.79
C THR A 327 -23.94 21.84 -26.84
N GLU A 328 -24.31 20.69 -26.27
CA GLU A 328 -25.72 20.28 -26.16
C GLU A 328 -26.44 21.06 -25.07
N ASP A 329 -25.78 21.29 -23.93
CA ASP A 329 -26.31 22.10 -22.84
C ASP A 329 -26.51 23.56 -23.30
N GLU A 330 -25.56 24.14 -24.04
CA GLU A 330 -25.72 25.47 -24.66
C GLU A 330 -26.94 25.54 -25.57
N ARG A 331 -27.17 24.51 -26.42
CA ARG A 331 -28.36 24.43 -27.28
C ARG A 331 -29.65 24.29 -26.50
N ILE A 332 -29.64 23.55 -25.39
CA ILE A 332 -30.81 23.42 -24.52
C ILE A 332 -31.14 24.78 -23.92
N CYS A 333 -30.16 25.53 -23.43
CA CYS A 333 -30.37 26.88 -22.92
C CYS A 333 -30.93 27.83 -23.99
N GLU A 334 -30.40 27.81 -25.22
CA GLU A 334 -30.92 28.62 -26.33
C GLU A 334 -32.39 28.28 -26.66
N LEU A 335 -32.77 27.00 -26.59
CA LEU A 335 -34.15 26.57 -26.80
C LEU A 335 -35.06 26.98 -25.65
N GLU A 336 -34.61 26.88 -24.40
CA GLU A 336 -35.35 27.32 -23.22
C GLU A 336 -35.62 28.82 -23.26
N GLU A 337 -34.62 29.64 -23.60
CA GLU A 337 -34.80 31.09 -23.79
C GLU A 337 -35.82 31.39 -24.89
N GLY A 338 -35.76 30.68 -26.02
CA GLY A 338 -36.75 30.83 -27.09
C GLY A 338 -38.19 30.48 -26.66
N PHE A 339 -38.36 29.43 -25.85
CA PHE A 339 -39.67 29.08 -25.28
C PHE A 339 -40.18 30.10 -24.26
N GLU A 340 -39.30 30.69 -23.46
CA GLU A 340 -39.67 31.73 -22.50
C GLU A 340 -40.18 33.00 -23.21
N ASP A 341 -39.54 33.39 -24.31
CA ASP A 341 -39.96 34.51 -25.15
C ASP A 341 -41.34 34.24 -25.79
N GLU A 342 -41.55 33.05 -26.38
CA GLU A 342 -42.85 32.66 -26.94
C GLU A 342 -43.96 32.62 -25.88
N LEU A 343 -43.65 32.14 -24.66
CA LEU A 343 -44.58 32.14 -23.54
C LEU A 343 -44.90 33.56 -23.06
N ALA A 344 -43.92 34.47 -23.07
CA ALA A 344 -44.11 35.87 -22.71
C ALA A 344 -45.02 36.58 -23.72
N GLU A 345 -44.81 36.35 -25.02
CA GLU A 345 -45.67 36.85 -26.09
C GLU A 345 -47.11 36.31 -25.96
N SER A 346 -47.26 35.00 -25.76
CA SER A 346 -48.58 34.36 -25.55
C SER A 346 -49.31 34.92 -24.33
N ARG A 347 -48.60 35.19 -23.22
CA ARG A 347 -49.18 35.85 -22.02
C ARG A 347 -49.62 37.27 -22.33
N HIS A 348 -48.83 38.03 -23.10
CA HIS A 348 -49.18 39.39 -23.50
C HIS A 348 -50.48 39.41 -24.34
N ASP A 349 -50.59 38.51 -25.32
CA ASP A 349 -51.78 38.34 -26.14
C ASP A 349 -53.01 37.93 -25.32
N ALA A 350 -52.84 36.99 -24.39
CA ALA A 350 -53.90 36.56 -23.50
C ALA A 350 -54.40 37.72 -22.62
N ASP A 351 -53.51 38.56 -22.10
CA ASP A 351 -53.88 39.75 -21.32
C ASP A 351 -54.53 40.83 -22.17
N ALA A 352 -54.09 41.02 -23.42
CA ALA A 352 -54.75 41.91 -24.38
C ALA A 352 -56.19 41.47 -24.66
N LEU A 353 -56.42 40.17 -24.89
CA LEU A 353 -57.76 39.59 -25.06
C LEU A 353 -58.62 39.73 -23.79
N ARG A 354 -58.06 39.58 -22.59
CA ARG A 354 -58.80 39.80 -21.34
C ARG A 354 -59.25 41.24 -21.18
N ARG A 355 -58.43 42.22 -21.60
CA ARG A 355 -58.81 43.63 -21.57
C ARG A 355 -59.96 43.91 -22.53
N THR A 356 -59.88 43.45 -23.78
CA THR A 356 -60.95 43.66 -24.76
C THR A 356 -62.27 43.01 -24.34
N VAL A 357 -62.23 41.80 -23.79
CA VAL A 357 -63.41 41.12 -23.22
C VAL A 357 -64.01 41.93 -22.06
N SER A 358 -63.17 42.51 -21.20
CA SER A 358 -63.62 43.33 -20.08
C SER A 358 -64.28 44.64 -20.54
N GLU A 359 -63.71 45.28 -21.56
CA GLU A 359 -64.28 46.49 -22.17
C GLU A 359 -65.64 46.20 -22.81
N LEU A 360 -65.74 45.13 -23.61
CA LEU A 360 -67.01 44.70 -24.21
C LEU A 360 -68.06 44.38 -23.14
N ARG A 361 -67.67 43.70 -22.06
CA ARG A 361 -68.57 43.39 -20.94
C ARG A 361 -69.10 44.66 -20.27
N ASN A 362 -68.25 45.66 -20.05
CA ASN A 362 -68.67 46.94 -19.47
C ASN A 362 -69.62 47.71 -20.39
N GLU A 363 -69.38 47.68 -21.71
CA GLU A 363 -70.27 48.31 -22.68
C GLU A 363 -71.63 47.62 -22.73
N VAL A 364 -71.67 46.29 -22.64
CA VAL A 364 -72.93 45.52 -22.52
C VAL A 364 -73.70 45.88 -21.25
N TYR A 365 -73.02 46.13 -20.12
CA TYR A 365 -73.71 46.59 -18.89
C TYR A 365 -74.20 48.05 -18.97
N ARG A 366 -73.64 48.86 -19.88
CA ARG A 366 -73.99 50.27 -20.07
C ARG A 366 -75.25 50.43 -20.92
N LEU A 367 -75.42 49.58 -21.93
CA LEU A 367 -76.61 49.48 -22.78
C LEU A 367 -77.78 48.87 -22.02
#